data_AF-A0A5K1H977-F1
#
_entry.id   AF-A0A5K1H977-F1
#
_cell.length_a   1.000
_cell.length_b   1.000
_cell.length_c   1.000
_cell.angle_alpha   90.00
_cell.angle_beta   90.00
_cell.angle_gamma   90.00
#
_symmetry.space_group_name_H-M   'P 1'
#
loop_
_entity.id
_entity.type
_entity.pdbx_description
1 polymer ?
#
loop_
_entity_poly.entity_id
_entity_poly.type
_entity_poly.pdbx_seq_one_letter_code
_entity_poly.pdbx_strand_id
1 'polypeptide(L)' 'LSLWGNMLTNVPGNRYLSILTSLTRCRMLEGVYLLHNLLNGILPATLGNLTTTLSELILSSNQIE' A
#
# COMPACT_ATOMS: atom_id res chain seq x y z
N LEU A 1 4.22 7.34 -6.46
CA LEU A 1 3.71 7.87 -5.17
C LEU A 1 4.61 7.39 -4.05
N SER A 2 5.21 8.33 -3.32
CA SER A 2 6.16 8.03 -2.25
C SER A 2 5.50 8.26 -0.89
N LEU A 3 5.30 7.18 -0.14
CA LEU A 3 4.71 7.16 1.20
C LEU A 3 5.63 6.46 2.22
N TRP A 4 6.90 6.31 1.88
CA TRP A 4 7.88 5.67 2.73
C TRP A 4 8.14 6.47 4.01
N GLY A 5 8.53 5.78 5.09
CA GLY A 5 8.85 6.42 6.37
C GLY A 5 7.65 7.00 7.12
N ASN A 6 6.45 6.48 6.88
CA ASN A 6 5.24 6.86 7.60
C ASN A 6 4.86 5.80 8.65
N MET A 7 3.74 6.02 9.35
CA MET A 7 3.15 5.05 10.28
C MET A 7 1.93 4.34 9.66
N LEU A 8 1.99 4.01 8.37
CA LEU A 8 0.87 3.34 7.69
C LEU A 8 0.70 1.92 8.21
N THR A 9 -0.55 1.57 8.54
CA THR A 9 -0.95 0.22 8.94
C THR A 9 -2.14 -0.25 8.08
N ASN A 10 -2.30 -1.56 7.94
CA ASN A 10 -3.43 -2.21 7.28
C ASN A 10 -4.42 -2.84 8.28
N VAL A 11 -4.42 -2.35 9.53
CA VAL A 11 -5.35 -2.81 10.58
C VAL A 11 -6.77 -2.30 10.27
N PRO A 12 -7.80 -3.17 10.28
CA PRO A 12 -9.20 -2.77 10.07
C PRO A 12 -9.65 -1.69 11.07
N GLY A 13 -10.47 -0.76 10.62
CA GLY A 13 -10.97 0.35 11.45
C GLY A 13 -9.99 1.51 11.63
N ASN A 14 -8.75 1.40 11.13
CA ASN A 14 -7.85 2.53 11.07
C ASN A 14 -8.10 3.37 9.80
N ARG A 15 -8.18 4.69 9.97
CA ARG A 15 -8.31 5.67 8.88
C ARG A 15 -7.20 5.55 7.82
N TYR A 16 -6.04 4.99 8.17
CA TYR A 16 -4.94 4.76 7.23
C TYR A 16 -5.20 3.60 6.23
N LEU A 17 -6.12 2.68 6.51
CA LEU A 17 -6.60 1.68 5.54
C LEU A 17 -7.28 2.35 4.32
N SER A 18 -7.79 3.58 4.51
CA SER A 18 -8.38 4.37 3.43
C SER A 18 -7.37 4.74 2.35
N ILE A 19 -6.08 4.85 2.70
CA ILE A 19 -5.02 5.16 1.73
C ILE A 19 -4.86 3.99 0.77
N LEU A 20 -4.71 2.76 1.28
CA LEU A 20 -4.59 1.56 0.45
C LEU A 20 -5.80 1.40 -0.48
N THR A 21 -7.01 1.66 0.04
CA THR A 21 -8.23 1.64 -0.78
C THR A 21 -8.24 2.74 -1.85
N SER A 22 -7.73 3.93 -1.53
CA SER A 22 -7.64 5.05 -2.47
C SER A 22 -6.66 4.76 -3.61
N LEU A 23 -5.56 4.05 -3.34
CA LEU A 23 -4.60 3.64 -4.38
C LEU A 23 -5.25 2.77 -5.45
N THR A 24 -6.23 1.94 -5.10
CA THR A 24 -6.97 1.11 -6.09
C THR A 24 -7.78 1.94 -7.09
N ARG A 25 -8.08 3.21 -6.75
CA ARG A 25 -8.82 4.13 -7.62
C ARG A 25 -7.91 4.95 -8.54
N CYS A 26 -6.60 4.98 -8.28
CA CYS A 26 -5.66 5.75 -9.07
C CYS A 26 -5.22 4.93 -10.30
N ARG A 27 -5.82 5.18 -11.47
CA ARG A 27 -5.59 4.40 -12.71
C ARG A 27 -4.30 4.72 -13.48
N MET A 28 -3.60 5.79 -13.10
CA MET A 28 -2.37 6.26 -13.77
C MET A 28 -1.12 6.09 -12.90
N LEU A 29 -1.21 5.26 -11.87
CA LEU A 29 -0.19 5.17 -10.85
C LEU A 29 0.80 4.07 -11.23
N GLU A 30 2.01 4.47 -11.62
CA GLU A 30 3.04 3.56 -12.12
C GLU A 30 3.93 2.97 -11.02
N GLY A 31 4.21 3.74 -9.97
CA GLY A 31 5.05 3.28 -8.86
C GLY A 31 4.50 3.68 -7.49
N VAL A 32 4.54 2.77 -6.52
CA VAL A 32 4.18 3.00 -5.11
C VAL A 32 5.32 2.55 -4.20
N TYR A 33 5.83 3.48 -3.39
CA TYR A 33 6.90 3.22 -2.42
C TYR A 33 6.33 3.34 -1.00
N LEU A 34 6.23 2.20 -0.31
CA LEU A 34 5.68 2.06 1.04
C LEU A 34 6.72 1.52 2.04
N LEU A 35 7.99 1.49 1.67
CA LEU A 35 9.05 1.03 2.55
C LEU A 35 9.12 1.78 3.88
N HIS A 36 9.58 1.12 4.95
CA HIS A 36 9.65 1.69 6.30
C HIS A 36 8.28 2.20 6.80
N ASN A 37 7.29 1.30 6.82
CA ASN A 37 5.98 1.53 7.42
C ASN A 37 5.63 0.38 8.39
N LEU A 38 4.40 0.34 8.87
CA LEU A 38 3.89 -0.64 9.84
C LEU A 38 2.82 -1.54 9.21
N LEU A 39 2.90 -1.80 7.90
CA LEU A 39 2.03 -2.74 7.21
C LEU A 39 2.37 -4.15 7.70
N ASN A 40 1.37 -4.96 8.04
CA ASN A 40 1.60 -6.28 8.64
C ASN A 40 0.69 -7.39 8.08
N GLY A 41 1.12 -8.64 8.25
CA GLY A 41 0.36 -9.80 7.78
C GLY A 41 0.17 -9.83 6.26
N ILE A 42 -0.90 -10.47 5.80
CA ILE A 42 -1.19 -10.61 4.37
C ILE A 42 -1.83 -9.31 3.86
N LEU A 43 -1.25 -8.73 2.80
CA LEU A 43 -1.87 -7.61 2.11
C LEU A 43 -3.24 -8.03 1.56
N PRO A 44 -4.32 -7.26 1.83
CA PRO A 44 -5.65 -7.64 1.35
C PRO A 44 -5.66 -7.77 -0.17
N ALA A 45 -6.41 -8.76 -0.68
CA ALA A 45 -6.53 -9.02 -2.12
C ALA A 45 -7.00 -7.79 -2.94
N THR A 46 -7.59 -6.80 -2.29
CA THR A 46 -7.91 -5.49 -2.88
C THR A 46 -6.67 -4.73 -3.38
N LEU A 47 -5.49 -4.94 -2.79
CA LEU A 47 -4.22 -4.46 -3.35
C LEU A 47 -3.79 -5.25 -4.59
N GLY A 48 -4.26 -6.49 -4.77
CA GLY A 48 -4.12 -7.21 -6.04
C GLY A 48 -4.90 -6.56 -7.18
N ASN A 49 -5.86 -5.68 -6.86
CA ASN A 49 -6.58 -4.83 -7.80
C ASN A 49 -5.96 -3.42 -7.91
N LEU A 50 -4.72 -3.24 -7.47
CA LEU A 50 -3.93 -2.08 -7.81
C LEU A 50 -3.87 -1.96 -9.35
N THR A 51 -3.86 -0.71 -9.79
CA THR A 51 -4.05 -0.31 -11.18
C THR A 51 -3.25 -1.14 -12.19
N THR A 52 -3.84 -1.37 -13.37
CA THR A 52 -3.20 -2.05 -14.53
C THR A 52 -1.93 -1.36 -15.03
N THR A 53 -1.68 -0.14 -14.59
CA THR A 53 -0.48 0.65 -14.91
C THR A 53 0.63 0.55 -13.87
N LEU A 54 0.39 -0.07 -12.71
CA LEU A 54 1.40 -0.20 -11.67
C LEU A 54 2.50 -1.17 -12.12
N SER A 55 3.71 -0.66 -12.26
CA SER A 55 4.92 -1.42 -12.59
C SER A 55 5.83 -1.62 -11.37
N GLU A 56 5.75 -0.74 -10.37
CA GLU A 56 6.59 -0.79 -9.18
C GLU A 56 5.79 -0.73 -7.87
N LEU A 57 6.02 -1.71 -6.99
CA LEU A 57 5.48 -1.71 -5.62
C LEU A 57 6.59 -2.12 -4.65
N ILE A 58 7.07 -1.17 -3.85
CA ILE A 58 8.14 -1.41 -2.88
C ILE A 58 7.58 -1.41 -1.47
N LEU A 59 7.70 -2.56 -0.81
CA LEU A 59 7.12 -2.85 0.51
C LEU A 59 8.16 -3.24 1.56
N SER A 60 9.45 -3.17 1.23
CA SER A 60 10.55 -3.56 2.14
C SER A 60 10.48 -2.82 3.48
N SER A 61 11.04 -3.40 4.54
CA SER A 61 11.00 -2.80 5.88
C SER A 61 9.56 -2.53 6.39
N ASN A 62 8.64 -3.43 6.07
CA ASN A 62 7.33 -3.60 6.71
C ASN A 62 7.30 -4.97 7.42
N GLN A 63 6.17 -5.34 8.02
CA GLN A 63 5.94 -6.59 8.75
C GLN A 63 5.03 -7.55 7.94
N ILE A 64 5.13 -7.49 6.62
CA ILE A 64 4.34 -8.28 5.67
C ILE A 64 4.99 -9.66 5.56
N GLU A 65 4.18 -10.72 5.58
CA GLU A 65 4.61 -12.12 5.46
C GLU A 65 4.44 -12.63 4.02
#